data_AF-A0A443YHB9-F1
#
_entry.id   AF-A0A443YHB9-F1
#
_cell.length_a   1.000
_cell.length_b   1.000
_cell.length_c   1.000
_cell.angle_alpha   90.00
_cell.angle_beta   90.00
_cell.angle_gamma   90.00
#
_symmetry.space_group_name_H-M   'P 1'
#
loop_
_entity.id
_entity.type
_entity.pdbx_description
1 polymer ?
#
loop_
_entity_poly.entity_id
_entity_poly.type
_entity_poly.pdbx_seq_one_letter_code
_entity_poly.pdbx_strand_id
1 'polypeptide(L)'
;MTLSSTESKTIYGGNGSTSAFAIPFMFLCNDDIQVVLINVEDVESVQFQGTDYQLTGAGEQTGGVCTMTVPPEVGQTLVIRREPAIVQEVDYVENDAFPAATHEAALDKLTMICQTLAEKLDRTISFRVSSAVTGVTLPDPSADKMLGWDSAGNKLVNRNLVALGSVPTPVPISQGGTDADNPTEALFNLGFGSAGLTVAGCEENSEVVAAIGAQPADADILKADTADLLRAVYGDEAQAHIGTDLSNLTVARNNVAWTLTADSAFSEVALPYDGTYVFHVYPAGNALTLAAAYKTDGNLPDPDPAAGEIRIAVEQYNSRKTIVNLQNMEA
;
A
#
# COMPACT_ATOMS: atom_id res chain seq x y z
N MET A 1 -68.17 15.37 24.27
CA MET A 1 -66.83 14.84 24.60
C MET A 1 -65.85 15.45 23.63
N THR A 2 -64.72 15.98 24.11
CA THR A 2 -63.74 16.68 23.27
C THR A 2 -62.36 16.05 23.43
N LEU A 3 -61.64 15.89 22.33
CA LEU A 3 -60.22 15.51 22.36
C LEU A 3 -59.32 16.65 22.84
N SER A 4 -58.74 16.48 24.03
CA SER A 4 -57.78 17.44 24.61
C SER A 4 -56.34 16.94 24.63
N SER A 5 -56.11 15.64 24.42
CA SER A 5 -54.77 15.06 24.37
C SER A 5 -54.19 15.15 22.96
N THR A 6 -52.88 15.41 22.88
CA THR A 6 -52.09 15.32 21.65
C THR A 6 -51.44 13.95 21.47
N GLU A 7 -51.52 13.07 22.47
CA GLU A 7 -50.96 11.73 22.37
C GLU A 7 -51.78 10.86 21.39
N SER A 8 -51.08 10.22 20.48
CA SER A 8 -51.64 9.34 19.44
C SER A 8 -50.82 8.05 19.26
N LYS A 9 -49.76 7.88 20.05
CA LYS A 9 -48.80 6.77 19.95
C LYS A 9 -48.16 6.50 21.31
N THR A 10 -47.94 5.23 21.61
CA THR A 10 -47.20 4.76 22.78
C THR A 10 -46.26 3.61 22.39
N ILE A 11 -45.20 3.43 23.17
CA ILE A 11 -44.13 2.45 22.90
C ILE A 11 -43.81 1.69 24.20
N TYR A 12 -43.71 0.37 24.11
CA TYR A 12 -43.40 -0.52 25.22
C TYR A 12 -42.24 -1.46 24.86
N GLY A 13 -41.37 -1.75 25.82
CA GLY A 13 -40.37 -2.80 25.71
C GLY A 13 -40.93 -4.16 26.13
N GLY A 14 -40.59 -5.21 25.40
CA GLY A 14 -40.94 -6.58 25.74
C GLY A 14 -40.11 -7.15 26.89
N ASN A 15 -40.72 -8.06 27.65
CA ASN A 15 -40.10 -8.78 28.76
C ASN A 15 -40.42 -10.28 28.77
N GLY A 16 -41.16 -10.77 27.77
CA GLY A 16 -41.59 -12.16 27.63
C GLY A 16 -42.73 -12.61 28.55
N SER A 17 -43.35 -11.70 29.31
CA SER A 17 -44.40 -12.05 30.30
C SER A 17 -45.60 -11.10 30.32
N THR A 18 -45.37 -9.80 30.15
CA THR A 18 -46.44 -8.79 30.11
C THR A 18 -47.18 -8.88 28.77
N SER A 19 -48.48 -9.17 28.83
CA SER A 19 -49.36 -9.20 27.65
C SER A 19 -50.29 -7.99 27.55
N ALA A 20 -50.61 -7.33 28.66
CA ALA A 20 -51.52 -6.19 28.70
C ALA A 20 -50.75 -4.86 28.74
N PHE A 21 -51.03 -4.00 27.77
CA PHE A 21 -50.39 -2.71 27.57
C PHE A 21 -51.45 -1.61 27.50
N ALA A 22 -51.26 -0.54 28.29
CA ALA A 22 -52.20 0.56 28.30
C ALA A 22 -52.16 1.35 26.99
N ILE A 23 -53.29 1.95 26.61
CA ILE A 23 -53.40 2.92 25.53
C ILE A 23 -53.83 4.23 26.19
N PRO A 24 -52.93 5.21 26.37
CA PRO A 24 -53.20 6.41 27.18
C PRO A 24 -54.02 7.48 26.42
N PHE A 25 -54.54 7.15 25.24
CA PHE A 25 -55.27 8.05 24.37
C PHE A 25 -56.57 7.42 23.87
N MET A 26 -57.58 8.25 23.67
CA MET A 26 -58.87 7.84 23.14
C MET A 26 -58.76 7.36 21.68
N PHE A 27 -59.57 6.36 21.32
CA PHE A 27 -59.83 5.87 19.96
C PHE A 27 -61.31 5.51 19.83
N LEU A 28 -61.92 5.68 18.64
CA LEU A 28 -63.37 5.56 18.49
C LEU A 28 -63.82 4.12 18.32
N CYS A 29 -63.10 3.35 17.50
CA CYS A 29 -63.29 1.93 17.34
C CYS A 29 -61.94 1.20 17.35
N ASN A 30 -61.98 -0.11 17.59
CA ASN A 30 -60.75 -0.91 17.64
C ASN A 30 -59.97 -0.88 16.31
N ASP A 31 -60.67 -0.75 15.17
CA ASP A 31 -60.05 -0.67 13.84
C ASP A 31 -59.23 0.62 13.63
N ASP A 32 -59.42 1.65 14.47
CA ASP A 32 -58.62 2.88 14.46
C ASP A 32 -57.25 2.73 15.14
N ILE A 33 -56.90 1.53 15.62
CA ILE A 33 -55.63 1.25 16.29
C ILE A 33 -54.80 0.29 15.47
N GLN A 34 -53.55 0.68 15.23
CA GLN A 34 -52.54 -0.17 14.64
C GLN A 34 -51.48 -0.54 15.67
N VAL A 35 -51.16 -1.84 15.73
CA VAL A 35 -50.11 -2.40 16.56
C VAL A 35 -48.99 -2.91 15.67
N VAL A 36 -47.76 -2.53 15.99
CA VAL A 36 -46.54 -2.95 15.29
C VAL A 36 -45.57 -3.53 16.31
N LEU A 37 -44.99 -4.68 15.99
CA LEU A 37 -43.95 -5.31 16.78
C LEU A 37 -42.62 -5.24 16.02
N ILE A 38 -41.60 -4.73 16.68
CA ILE A 38 -40.23 -4.62 16.18
C ILE A 38 -39.41 -5.72 16.85
N ASN A 39 -38.77 -6.58 16.06
CA ASN A 39 -37.94 -7.65 16.59
C ASN A 39 -36.52 -7.17 16.98
N VAL A 40 -35.68 -8.08 17.48
CA VAL A 40 -34.30 -7.78 17.89
C VAL A 40 -33.37 -7.40 16.73
N GLU A 41 -33.79 -7.64 15.49
CA GLU A 41 -33.08 -7.29 14.25
C GLU A 41 -33.62 -5.98 13.65
N ASP A 42 -34.44 -5.24 14.38
CA ASP A 42 -35.09 -3.98 13.97
C ASP A 42 -36.05 -4.13 12.78
N VAL A 43 -36.62 -5.32 12.59
CA VAL A 43 -37.63 -5.60 11.56
C VAL A 43 -39.02 -5.34 12.12
N GLU A 44 -39.75 -4.42 11.48
CA GLU A 44 -41.15 -4.10 11.82
C GLU A 44 -42.14 -5.14 11.26
N SER A 45 -43.11 -5.54 12.09
CA SER A 45 -44.21 -6.43 11.70
C SER A 45 -45.56 -5.88 12.18
N VAL A 46 -46.49 -5.66 11.25
CA VAL A 46 -47.87 -5.27 11.59
C VAL A 46 -48.58 -6.47 12.19
N GLN A 47 -49.19 -6.25 13.36
CA GLN A 47 -49.98 -7.27 14.07
C GLN A 47 -51.45 -7.15 13.66
N PHE A 48 -52.19 -8.25 13.68
CA PHE A 48 -53.60 -8.30 13.31
C PHE A 48 -54.51 -8.49 14.52
N GLN A 49 -55.44 -7.56 14.71
CA GLN A 49 -56.47 -7.66 15.74
C GLN A 49 -57.27 -8.95 15.58
N GLY A 50 -57.62 -9.59 16.70
CA GLY A 50 -58.37 -10.85 16.70
C GLY A 50 -57.47 -12.08 16.72
N THR A 51 -56.27 -11.98 16.14
CA THR A 51 -55.28 -13.07 16.09
C THR A 51 -54.10 -12.78 17.03
N ASP A 52 -53.41 -11.68 16.81
CA ASP A 52 -52.16 -11.34 17.51
C ASP A 52 -52.41 -10.51 18.78
N TYR A 53 -53.50 -9.74 18.81
CA TYR A 53 -53.90 -8.94 19.96
C TYR A 53 -55.41 -8.71 20.03
N GLN A 54 -55.87 -8.25 21.19
CA GLN A 54 -57.24 -7.81 21.46
C GLN A 54 -57.23 -6.41 22.07
N LEU A 55 -58.26 -5.63 21.76
CA LEU A 55 -58.43 -4.27 22.27
C LEU A 55 -59.70 -4.14 23.11
N THR A 56 -59.58 -3.35 24.17
CA THR A 56 -60.71 -2.92 25.01
C THR A 56 -60.61 -1.42 25.28
N GLY A 57 -61.73 -0.76 25.59
CA GLY A 57 -61.76 0.68 25.88
C GLY A 57 -61.97 1.59 24.67
N ALA A 58 -62.52 1.07 23.56
CA ALA A 58 -62.97 1.90 22.45
C ALA A 58 -64.05 2.89 22.94
N GLY A 59 -63.92 4.15 22.53
CA GLY A 59 -64.80 5.25 22.92
C GLY A 59 -64.53 5.85 24.31
N GLU A 60 -63.65 5.25 25.12
CA GLU A 60 -63.32 5.75 26.45
C GLU A 60 -62.33 6.91 26.38
N GLN A 61 -62.62 8.01 27.09
CA GLN A 61 -61.80 9.23 27.05
C GLN A 61 -60.37 9.01 27.54
N THR A 62 -60.18 8.09 28.50
CA THR A 62 -58.87 7.73 29.05
C THR A 62 -58.13 6.69 28.20
N GLY A 63 -58.69 6.29 27.07
CA GLY A 63 -58.17 5.22 26.23
C GLY A 63 -58.49 3.83 26.77
N GLY A 64 -57.63 2.88 26.43
CA GLY A 64 -57.95 1.46 26.52
C GLY A 64 -56.77 0.56 26.88
N VAL A 65 -56.91 -0.72 26.58
CA VAL A 65 -55.85 -1.73 26.81
C VAL A 65 -55.70 -2.60 25.58
N CYS A 66 -54.46 -2.77 25.14
CA CYS A 66 -54.04 -3.75 24.15
C CYS A 66 -53.50 -4.99 24.86
N THR A 67 -54.14 -6.13 24.64
CA THR A 67 -53.73 -7.43 25.17
C THR A 67 -53.16 -8.28 24.04
N MET A 68 -51.85 -8.47 24.04
CA MET A 68 -51.16 -9.36 23.09
C MET A 68 -51.47 -10.82 23.40
N THR A 69 -51.71 -11.62 22.36
CA THR A 69 -51.90 -13.07 22.47
C THR A 69 -50.60 -13.75 22.90
N VAL A 70 -49.47 -13.30 22.35
CA VAL A 70 -48.12 -13.71 22.74
C VAL A 70 -47.39 -12.51 23.34
N PRO A 71 -46.93 -12.57 24.61
CA PRO A 71 -46.17 -11.49 25.21
C PRO A 71 -44.92 -11.15 24.40
N PRO A 72 -44.66 -9.86 24.06
CA PRO A 72 -43.41 -9.44 23.43
C PRO A 72 -42.19 -9.87 24.25
N GLU A 73 -41.22 -10.51 23.61
CA GLU A 73 -40.01 -11.03 24.23
C GLU A 73 -39.01 -9.92 24.60
N VAL A 74 -38.00 -10.26 25.43
CA VAL A 74 -36.92 -9.34 25.75
C VAL A 74 -36.20 -8.91 24.48
N GLY A 75 -36.04 -7.60 24.30
CA GLY A 75 -35.41 -7.00 23.13
C GLY A 75 -36.38 -6.68 21.98
N GLN A 76 -37.64 -7.12 22.06
CA GLN A 76 -38.69 -6.66 21.14
C GLN A 76 -39.29 -5.33 21.62
N THR A 77 -39.75 -4.51 20.68
CA THR A 77 -40.44 -3.24 20.96
C THR A 77 -41.85 -3.27 20.38
N LEU A 78 -42.85 -3.01 21.22
CA LEU A 78 -44.25 -2.90 20.84
C LEU A 78 -44.62 -1.43 20.64
N VAL A 79 -45.14 -1.09 19.47
CA VAL A 79 -45.64 0.24 19.14
C VAL A 79 -47.14 0.16 18.93
N ILE A 80 -47.90 0.98 19.65
CA ILE A 80 -49.35 1.09 19.49
C ILE A 80 -49.66 2.52 19.06
N ARG A 81 -50.34 2.71 17.95
CA ARG A 81 -50.66 4.03 17.40
C ARG A 81 -52.09 4.12 16.89
N ARG A 82 -52.60 5.35 16.86
CA ARG A 82 -53.89 5.67 16.23
C ARG A 82 -53.71 5.80 14.71
N GLU A 83 -54.51 5.05 13.97
CA GLU A 83 -54.57 4.99 12.51
C GLU A 83 -56.04 4.95 12.06
N PRO A 84 -56.80 6.04 12.23
CA PRO A 84 -58.21 6.06 11.88
C PRO A 84 -58.42 6.12 10.37
N ALA A 85 -59.53 5.57 9.89
CA ALA A 85 -59.90 5.68 8.49
C ALA A 85 -60.14 7.15 8.09
N ILE A 86 -59.46 7.61 7.03
CA ILE A 86 -59.55 8.98 6.51
C ILE A 86 -60.79 9.12 5.62
N VAL A 87 -61.97 8.98 6.24
CA VAL A 87 -63.29 9.10 5.59
C VAL A 87 -64.26 9.87 6.49
N GLN A 88 -65.14 10.64 5.86
CA GLN A 88 -66.28 11.26 6.52
C GLN A 88 -67.44 10.27 6.56
N GLU A 89 -67.90 9.92 7.76
CA GLU A 89 -69.01 8.96 7.96
C GLU A 89 -70.34 9.62 8.27
N VAL A 90 -70.31 10.88 8.74
CA VAL A 90 -71.52 11.60 9.14
C VAL A 90 -72.10 12.36 7.95
N ASP A 91 -73.33 12.01 7.61
CA ASP A 91 -74.19 12.71 6.66
C ASP A 91 -75.28 13.48 7.42
N TYR A 92 -75.50 14.74 7.06
CA TYR A 92 -76.53 15.57 7.68
C TYR A 92 -77.75 15.67 6.79
N VAL A 93 -78.91 15.37 7.35
CA VAL A 93 -80.20 15.56 6.69
C VAL A 93 -80.66 16.99 6.88
N GLU A 94 -81.05 17.64 5.79
CA GLU A 94 -81.59 18.99 5.83
C GLU A 94 -82.87 19.07 6.67
N ASN A 95 -83.00 20.12 7.49
CA ASN A 95 -84.14 20.42 8.35
C ASN A 95 -84.38 19.47 9.53
N ASP A 96 -83.46 18.54 9.81
CA ASP A 96 -83.50 17.76 11.05
C ASP A 96 -82.94 18.57 12.23
N ALA A 97 -83.31 18.19 13.45
CA ALA A 97 -82.76 18.78 14.66
C ALA A 97 -81.24 18.51 14.74
N PHE A 98 -80.45 19.55 14.99
CA PHE A 98 -78.99 19.44 15.00
C PHE A 98 -78.49 18.41 16.03
N PRO A 99 -77.89 17.29 15.61
CA PRO A 99 -77.42 16.25 16.51
C PRO A 99 -76.04 16.63 17.07
N ALA A 100 -76.02 17.47 18.11
CA ALA A 100 -74.79 18.02 18.67
C ALA A 100 -73.74 16.95 19.02
N ALA A 101 -74.16 15.82 19.60
CA ALA A 101 -73.25 14.72 19.94
C ALA A 101 -72.61 14.07 18.70
N THR A 102 -73.39 13.85 17.63
CA THR A 102 -72.87 13.31 16.36
C THR A 102 -71.94 14.30 15.68
N HIS A 103 -72.24 15.60 15.77
CA HIS A 103 -71.36 16.65 15.25
C HIS A 103 -70.02 16.71 16.00
N GLU A 104 -70.06 16.67 17.32
CA GLU A 104 -68.86 16.67 18.15
C GLU A 104 -67.99 15.44 17.86
N ALA A 105 -68.58 14.24 17.75
CA ALA A 105 -67.86 13.02 17.39
C ALA A 105 -67.20 13.09 16.00
N ALA A 106 -67.84 13.74 15.02
CA ALA A 106 -67.26 13.97 13.70
C ALA A 106 -66.04 14.92 13.76
N LEU A 107 -66.13 15.99 14.56
CA LEU A 107 -65.01 16.93 14.78
C LEU A 107 -63.85 16.28 15.53
N ASP A 108 -64.16 15.44 16.53
CA ASP A 108 -63.16 14.66 17.25
C ASP A 108 -62.43 13.70 16.29
N LYS A 109 -63.16 12.94 15.47
CA LYS A 109 -62.55 12.06 14.46
C LYS A 109 -61.63 12.84 13.52
N LEU A 110 -62.08 14.01 13.03
CA LEU A 110 -61.27 14.85 12.15
C LEU A 110 -60.00 15.34 12.87
N THR A 111 -60.10 15.68 14.15
CA THR A 111 -58.95 16.04 14.99
C THR A 111 -57.98 14.86 15.15
N MET A 112 -58.49 13.63 15.36
CA MET A 112 -57.67 12.41 15.40
C MET A 112 -56.93 12.18 14.08
N ILE A 113 -57.61 12.33 12.93
CA ILE A 113 -57.00 12.22 11.60
C ILE A 113 -55.88 13.25 11.45
N CYS A 114 -56.10 14.50 11.82
CA CYS A 114 -55.09 15.55 11.77
C CYS A 114 -53.87 15.22 12.65
N GLN A 115 -54.07 14.69 13.86
CA GLN A 115 -52.98 14.26 14.73
C GLN A 115 -52.17 13.10 14.11
N THR A 116 -52.84 12.10 13.52
CA THR A 116 -52.18 11.00 12.83
C THR A 116 -51.40 11.48 11.60
N LEU A 117 -51.95 12.42 10.82
CA LEU A 117 -51.25 13.02 9.68
C LEU A 117 -50.03 13.84 10.12
N ALA A 118 -50.13 14.58 11.22
CA ALA A 118 -49.00 15.30 11.79
C ALA A 118 -47.87 14.33 12.20
N GLU A 119 -48.18 13.24 12.91
CA GLU A 119 -47.18 12.22 13.29
C GLU A 119 -46.51 11.59 12.07
N LYS A 120 -47.27 11.35 10.99
CA LYS A 120 -46.72 10.84 9.73
C LYS A 120 -45.79 11.86 9.10
N LEU A 121 -46.20 13.12 9.01
CA LEU A 121 -45.38 14.20 8.43
C LEU A 121 -44.09 14.45 9.22
N ASP A 122 -44.11 14.33 10.55
CA ASP A 122 -42.92 14.45 11.42
C ASP A 122 -41.87 13.37 11.13
N ARG A 123 -42.27 12.24 10.53
CA ARG A 123 -41.38 11.15 10.10
C ARG A 123 -40.99 11.24 8.62
N THR A 124 -41.42 12.27 7.91
CA THR A 124 -41.02 12.51 6.50
C THR A 124 -39.84 13.47 6.40
N ILE A 125 -39.11 13.39 5.28
CA ILE A 125 -38.09 14.38 4.93
C ILE A 125 -38.80 15.65 4.48
N SER A 126 -38.59 16.75 5.19
CA SER A 126 -39.17 18.06 4.87
C SER A 126 -38.10 19.11 4.62
N PHE A 127 -38.46 20.13 3.83
CA PHE A 127 -37.60 21.30 3.66
C PHE A 127 -37.66 22.21 4.88
N ARG A 128 -36.58 22.96 5.10
CA ARG A 128 -36.60 24.09 6.03
C ARG A 128 -37.74 25.06 5.70
N VAL A 129 -38.32 25.69 6.72
CA VAL A 129 -39.42 26.66 6.56
C VAL A 129 -39.08 27.82 5.61
N SER A 130 -37.81 28.23 5.53
CA SER A 130 -37.33 29.28 4.63
C SER A 130 -36.96 28.81 3.22
N SER A 131 -37.27 27.57 2.84
CA SER A 131 -36.98 27.07 1.50
C SER A 131 -37.89 27.74 0.47
N ALA A 132 -37.29 28.28 -0.59
CA ALA A 132 -38.03 28.79 -1.75
C ALA A 132 -38.24 27.71 -2.83
N VAL A 133 -37.66 26.51 -2.65
CA VAL A 133 -37.75 25.41 -3.62
C VAL A 133 -39.14 24.78 -3.51
N THR A 134 -39.86 24.71 -4.62
CA THR A 134 -41.20 24.12 -4.72
C THR A 134 -41.25 23.06 -5.82
N GLY A 135 -42.20 22.13 -5.75
CA GLY A 135 -42.38 21.11 -6.79
C GLY A 135 -41.28 20.04 -6.86
N VAL A 136 -40.50 19.85 -5.78
CA VAL A 136 -39.57 18.72 -5.68
C VAL A 136 -40.38 17.44 -5.53
N THR A 137 -40.10 16.48 -6.40
CA THR A 137 -40.70 15.15 -6.38
C THR A 137 -39.61 14.12 -6.12
N LEU A 138 -39.94 13.07 -5.38
CA LEU A 138 -39.07 11.91 -5.26
C LEU A 138 -39.13 11.12 -6.59
N PRO A 139 -37.99 10.74 -7.16
CA PRO A 139 -37.97 9.84 -8.32
C PRO A 139 -38.41 8.43 -7.91
N ASP A 140 -38.90 7.65 -8.87
CA ASP A 140 -39.21 6.23 -8.66
C ASP A 140 -37.96 5.48 -8.18
N PRO A 141 -38.08 4.50 -7.27
CA PRO A 141 -36.94 3.75 -6.77
C PRO A 141 -36.25 2.99 -7.91
N SER A 142 -34.93 3.12 -7.99
CA SER A 142 -34.09 2.36 -8.90
C SER A 142 -33.10 1.54 -8.10
N ALA A 143 -32.96 0.25 -8.43
CA ALA A 143 -31.98 -0.62 -7.80
C ALA A 143 -30.57 -0.02 -7.86
N ASP A 144 -29.85 -0.11 -6.75
CA ASP A 144 -28.46 0.32 -6.58
C ASP A 144 -28.18 1.80 -6.91
N LYS A 145 -29.20 2.66 -6.82
CA LYS A 145 -29.06 4.12 -6.93
C LYS A 145 -29.36 4.80 -5.61
N MET A 146 -28.68 5.92 -5.39
CA MET A 146 -28.95 6.79 -4.24
C MET A 146 -29.81 7.98 -4.66
N LEU A 147 -30.54 8.54 -3.72
CA LEU A 147 -31.20 9.82 -3.90
C LEU A 147 -30.17 10.96 -3.77
N GLY A 148 -30.20 11.91 -4.70
CA GLY A 148 -29.37 13.11 -4.62
C GLY A 148 -29.94 14.27 -5.42
N TRP A 149 -29.42 15.47 -5.20
CA TRP A 149 -29.80 16.65 -5.98
C TRP A 149 -29.33 16.53 -7.42
N ASP A 150 -30.11 17.05 -8.38
CA ASP A 150 -29.66 17.25 -9.75
C ASP A 150 -28.56 18.33 -9.83
N SER A 151 -27.95 18.51 -11.00
CA SER A 151 -26.89 19.51 -11.18
C SER A 151 -27.38 20.95 -11.03
N ALA A 152 -28.69 21.19 -11.10
CA ALA A 152 -29.30 22.49 -10.92
C ALA A 152 -29.71 22.77 -9.46
N GLY A 153 -29.69 21.76 -8.58
CA GLY A 153 -30.14 21.88 -7.19
C GLY A 153 -31.65 22.03 -7.02
N ASN A 154 -32.44 21.67 -8.05
CA ASN A 154 -33.87 21.97 -8.10
C ASN A 154 -34.75 20.73 -7.85
N LYS A 155 -34.24 19.53 -8.10
CA LYS A 155 -34.99 18.27 -7.98
C LYS A 155 -34.13 17.16 -7.39
N LEU A 156 -34.79 16.17 -6.79
CA LEU A 156 -34.17 14.91 -6.39
C LEU A 156 -34.16 13.96 -7.59
N VAL A 157 -33.03 13.29 -7.79
CA VAL A 157 -32.80 12.32 -8.86
C VAL A 157 -32.03 11.12 -8.33
N ASN A 158 -32.20 9.97 -9.00
CA ASN A 158 -31.40 8.79 -8.74
C ASN A 158 -29.99 8.98 -9.31
N ARG A 159 -28.99 8.93 -8.44
CA ARG A 159 -27.56 9.06 -8.78
C ARG A 159 -26.88 7.70 -8.65
N ASN A 160 -25.91 7.47 -9.51
CA ASN A 160 -24.95 6.37 -9.33
C ASN A 160 -23.87 6.83 -8.35
N LEU A 161 -23.56 6.02 -7.32
CA LEU A 161 -22.52 6.31 -6.35
C LEU A 161 -21.17 6.62 -7.03
N VAL A 162 -20.82 5.84 -8.06
CA VAL A 162 -19.56 6.02 -8.81
C VAL A 162 -19.54 7.34 -9.59
N ALA A 163 -20.70 7.83 -10.03
CA ALA A 163 -20.80 9.07 -10.81
C ALA A 163 -20.67 10.34 -9.95
N LEU A 164 -20.67 10.22 -8.63
CA LEU A 164 -20.48 11.34 -7.70
C LEU A 164 -18.99 11.62 -7.39
N GLY A 165 -18.06 10.80 -7.88
CA GLY A 165 -16.61 10.99 -7.69
C GLY A 165 -16.12 10.71 -6.26
N SER A 166 -17.03 10.38 -5.34
CA SER A 166 -16.75 9.92 -3.98
C SER A 166 -16.50 8.41 -3.98
N VAL A 167 -15.36 8.05 -4.55
CA VAL A 167 -14.78 6.71 -4.47
C VAL A 167 -14.40 6.46 -3.00
N PRO A 168 -14.76 5.31 -2.38
CA PRO A 168 -14.29 4.99 -1.04
C PRO A 168 -12.76 4.94 -1.08
N THR A 169 -12.11 5.79 -0.30
CA THR A 169 -10.67 5.71 -0.05
C THR A 169 -10.47 4.90 1.23
N PRO A 170 -9.76 3.75 1.18
CA PRO A 170 -9.06 3.22 0.01
C PRO A 170 -9.93 2.38 -0.94
N VAL A 171 -9.62 2.44 -2.23
CA VAL A 171 -10.20 1.55 -3.24
C VAL A 171 -9.46 0.22 -3.24
N PRO A 172 -10.14 -0.94 -3.18
CA PRO A 172 -9.46 -2.23 -3.26
C PRO A 172 -8.67 -2.39 -4.56
N ILE A 173 -7.53 -3.11 -4.50
CA ILE A 173 -6.70 -3.40 -5.69
C ILE A 173 -7.51 -4.10 -6.79
N SER A 174 -8.43 -4.99 -6.40
CA SER A 174 -9.32 -5.71 -7.32
C SER A 174 -10.25 -4.80 -8.14
N GLN A 175 -10.41 -3.54 -7.72
CA GLN A 175 -11.23 -2.52 -8.38
C GLN A 175 -10.37 -1.42 -9.03
N GLY A 176 -9.05 -1.65 -9.19
CA GLY A 176 -8.11 -0.69 -9.79
C GLY A 176 -7.58 0.37 -8.82
N GLY A 177 -7.75 0.15 -7.51
CA GLY A 177 -7.24 1.01 -6.44
C GLY A 177 -5.88 0.60 -5.87
N THR A 178 -5.48 1.25 -4.79
CA THR A 178 -4.23 0.96 -4.05
C THR A 178 -4.46 0.23 -2.73
N ASP A 179 -5.71 0.10 -2.28
CA ASP A 179 -6.11 -0.46 -0.98
C ASP A 179 -5.35 0.15 0.22
N ALA A 180 -4.92 1.40 0.08
CA ALA A 180 -4.16 2.16 1.07
C ALA A 180 -4.63 3.62 1.16
N ASP A 181 -4.59 4.20 2.37
CA ASP A 181 -4.92 5.60 2.65
C ASP A 181 -3.68 6.51 2.78
N ASN A 182 -2.48 5.94 2.65
CA ASN A 182 -1.20 6.63 2.68
C ASN A 182 -0.26 6.17 1.55
N PRO A 183 0.69 7.03 1.09
CA PRO A 183 1.58 6.71 -0.03
C PRO A 183 2.47 5.48 0.21
N THR A 184 2.89 5.24 1.45
CA THR A 184 3.79 4.14 1.83
C THR A 184 3.13 2.78 1.59
N GLU A 185 1.93 2.60 2.11
CA GLU A 185 1.15 1.37 1.91
C GLU A 185 0.65 1.25 0.47
N ALA A 186 0.33 2.35 -0.21
CA ALA A 186 -0.09 2.34 -1.61
C ALA A 186 1.02 1.80 -2.53
N LEU A 187 2.26 2.24 -2.31
CA LEU A 187 3.42 1.75 -3.06
C LEU A 187 3.69 0.27 -2.75
N PHE A 188 3.61 -0.13 -1.47
CA PHE A 188 3.76 -1.53 -1.08
C PHE A 188 2.73 -2.44 -1.76
N ASN A 189 1.45 -2.04 -1.74
CA ASN A 189 0.33 -2.78 -2.33
C ASN A 189 0.42 -2.88 -3.87
N LEU A 190 1.00 -1.87 -4.54
CA LEU A 190 1.29 -1.90 -5.97
C LEU A 190 2.56 -2.71 -6.33
N GLY A 191 3.17 -3.38 -5.35
CA GLY A 191 4.31 -4.28 -5.56
C GLY A 191 5.68 -3.59 -5.50
N PHE A 192 5.76 -2.33 -5.05
CA PHE A 192 7.05 -1.73 -4.74
C PHE A 192 7.55 -2.34 -3.42
N GLY A 193 8.54 -3.23 -3.50
CA GLY A 193 9.23 -3.75 -2.31
C GLY A 193 9.93 -2.64 -1.52
N SER A 194 10.53 -2.97 -0.37
CA SER A 194 11.20 -2.00 0.52
C SER A 194 12.21 -1.10 -0.21
N ALA A 195 12.95 -1.63 -1.18
CA ALA A 195 13.86 -0.84 -2.02
C ALA A 195 13.13 0.17 -2.92
N GLY A 196 11.99 -0.22 -3.51
CA GLY A 196 11.18 0.66 -4.37
C GLY A 196 10.52 1.80 -3.59
N LEU A 197 10.12 1.53 -2.34
CA LEU A 197 9.60 2.54 -1.43
C LEU A 197 10.68 3.58 -1.05
N THR A 198 11.90 3.14 -0.72
CA THR A 198 13.01 4.04 -0.41
C THR A 198 13.38 4.91 -1.61
N VAL A 199 13.42 4.34 -2.82
CA VAL A 199 13.74 5.07 -4.06
C VAL A 199 12.66 6.10 -4.42
N ALA A 200 11.38 5.78 -4.24
CA ALA A 200 10.29 6.71 -4.53
C ALA A 200 10.26 7.94 -3.61
N GLY A 201 10.88 7.85 -2.43
CA GLY A 201 11.02 8.96 -1.49
C GLY A 201 12.28 9.81 -1.67
N CYS A 202 13.12 9.51 -2.67
CA CYS A 202 14.34 10.28 -2.96
C CYS A 202 14.00 11.54 -3.77
N GLU A 203 14.53 12.68 -3.36
CA GLU A 203 14.42 13.96 -4.05
C GLU A 203 15.59 14.20 -5.02
N GLU A 204 16.70 13.48 -4.85
CA GLU A 204 17.90 13.59 -5.67
C GLU A 204 18.41 12.23 -6.21
N ASN A 205 19.10 12.25 -7.35
CA ASN A 205 19.72 11.05 -7.94
C ASN A 205 20.75 10.38 -7.01
N SER A 206 21.42 11.17 -6.17
CA SER A 206 22.38 10.70 -5.16
C SER A 206 21.73 9.80 -4.10
N GLU A 207 20.51 10.15 -3.68
CA GLU A 207 19.73 9.42 -2.69
C GLU A 207 19.20 8.09 -3.25
N VAL A 208 18.79 8.07 -4.53
CA VAL A 208 18.35 6.84 -5.23
C VAL A 208 19.49 5.80 -5.27
N VAL A 209 20.71 6.26 -5.58
CA VAL A 209 21.91 5.41 -5.65
C VAL A 209 22.21 4.80 -4.27
N ALA A 210 22.15 5.60 -3.21
CA ALA A 210 22.29 5.11 -1.83
C ALA A 210 21.20 4.11 -1.43
N ALA A 211 19.94 4.38 -1.82
CA ALA A 211 18.77 3.57 -1.48
C ALA A 211 18.79 2.16 -2.09
N ILE A 212 19.30 2.01 -3.32
CA ILE A 212 19.42 0.70 -3.98
C ILE A 212 20.68 -0.08 -3.57
N GLY A 213 21.48 0.46 -2.64
CA GLY A 213 22.77 -0.13 -2.26
C GLY A 213 23.77 -0.12 -3.42
N ALA A 214 23.53 0.67 -4.46
CA ALA A 214 24.55 1.01 -5.41
C ALA A 214 25.50 1.93 -4.65
N GLN A 215 26.61 1.37 -4.16
CA GLN A 215 27.73 2.24 -3.84
C GLN A 215 27.99 3.08 -5.12
N PRO A 216 28.27 4.39 -5.05
CA PRO A 216 29.00 4.98 -6.15
C PRO A 216 30.20 4.05 -6.31
N ALA A 217 30.32 3.38 -7.45
CA ALA A 217 31.45 2.49 -7.68
C ALA A 217 32.66 3.32 -7.33
N ASP A 218 33.33 2.95 -6.23
CA ASP A 218 34.36 3.80 -5.65
C ASP A 218 35.32 4.09 -6.79
N ALA A 219 35.42 5.36 -7.18
CA ALA A 219 36.16 5.72 -8.37
C ALA A 219 37.62 5.32 -8.19
N ASP A 220 38.09 5.15 -6.95
CA ASP A 220 39.41 4.69 -6.60
C ASP A 220 39.54 3.16 -6.71
N ILE A 221 38.45 2.39 -6.61
CA ILE A 221 38.41 0.94 -6.92
C ILE A 221 38.42 0.68 -8.43
N LEU A 222 37.77 1.53 -9.24
CA LEU A 222 37.81 1.44 -10.71
C LEU A 222 39.06 2.09 -11.34
N LYS A 223 39.72 3.00 -10.62
CA LYS A 223 41.04 3.56 -10.95
C LYS A 223 42.18 2.86 -10.21
N ALA A 224 41.90 1.81 -9.45
CA ALA A 224 42.91 0.87 -9.03
C ALA A 224 43.41 0.18 -10.30
N ASP A 225 44.35 0.86 -10.97
CA ASP A 225 45.27 0.28 -11.92
C ASP A 225 45.99 -0.82 -11.13
N THR A 226 45.44 -2.03 -11.06
CA THR A 226 46.18 -3.21 -10.60
C THR A 226 47.22 -3.61 -11.66
N ALA A 227 47.88 -2.62 -12.26
CA ALA A 227 49.04 -2.75 -13.12
C ALA A 227 50.34 -2.87 -12.33
N ASP A 228 50.35 -2.69 -11.01
CA ASP A 228 51.60 -2.78 -10.25
C ASP A 228 52.17 -4.19 -10.11
N LEU A 229 51.37 -5.25 -10.26
CA LEU A 229 51.91 -6.62 -10.28
C LEU A 229 52.33 -7.09 -11.69
N LEU A 230 51.63 -6.65 -12.75
CA LEU A 230 51.89 -7.13 -14.10
C LEU A 230 52.87 -6.23 -14.89
N ARG A 231 52.91 -4.93 -14.61
CA ARG A 231 53.74 -3.94 -15.36
C ARG A 231 55.11 -3.67 -14.71
N ALA A 232 55.29 -3.98 -13.42
CA ALA A 232 56.60 -3.87 -12.78
C ALA A 232 57.57 -4.96 -13.25
N VAL A 233 57.07 -6.19 -13.44
CA VAL A 233 57.92 -7.33 -13.82
C VAL A 233 58.07 -7.45 -15.34
N TYR A 234 57.02 -7.26 -16.15
CA TYR A 234 57.09 -7.41 -17.61
C TYR A 234 56.86 -6.06 -18.31
N GLY A 235 57.94 -5.33 -18.59
CA GLY A 235 57.91 -4.07 -19.33
C GLY A 235 58.84 -4.10 -20.55
N ASP A 236 58.54 -3.27 -21.56
CA ASP A 236 59.33 -3.22 -22.82
C ASP A 236 60.74 -2.60 -22.63
N GLU A 237 60.94 -1.85 -21.55
CA GLU A 237 62.22 -1.19 -21.24
C GLU A 237 63.06 -2.00 -20.26
N ALA A 238 64.29 -2.37 -20.68
CA ALA A 238 65.24 -3.07 -19.81
C ALA A 238 65.75 -2.17 -18.66
N GLN A 239 65.91 -2.77 -17.48
CA GLN A 239 66.56 -2.13 -16.33
C GLN A 239 68.07 -2.02 -16.60
N ALA A 240 68.60 -0.81 -16.72
CA ALA A 240 70.03 -0.59 -16.94
C ALA A 240 70.87 -0.87 -15.68
N HIS A 241 71.99 -1.56 -15.88
CA HIS A 241 73.03 -1.80 -14.87
C HIS A 241 74.41 -1.61 -15.53
N ILE A 242 75.33 -0.95 -14.83
CA ILE A 242 76.70 -0.73 -15.33
C ILE A 242 77.65 -1.05 -14.18
N GLY A 243 78.59 -1.96 -14.41
CA GLY A 243 79.56 -2.31 -13.38
C GLY A 243 80.26 -3.65 -13.63
N THR A 244 81.12 -4.01 -12.69
CA THR A 244 81.98 -5.20 -12.75
C THR A 244 81.35 -6.44 -12.10
N ASP A 245 80.17 -6.33 -11.47
CA ASP A 245 79.43 -7.45 -10.88
C ASP A 245 77.91 -7.16 -10.80
N LEU A 246 77.14 -8.16 -10.35
CA LEU A 246 75.70 -8.03 -10.10
C LEU A 246 75.36 -7.85 -8.60
N SER A 247 76.36 -7.66 -7.73
CA SER A 247 76.15 -7.71 -6.27
C SER A 247 75.30 -6.55 -5.73
N ASN A 248 75.35 -5.40 -6.41
CA ASN A 248 74.56 -4.21 -6.08
C ASN A 248 73.26 -4.10 -6.91
N LEU A 249 72.93 -5.11 -7.72
CA LEU A 249 71.73 -5.09 -8.55
C LEU A 249 70.50 -5.57 -7.77
N THR A 250 69.58 -4.65 -7.47
CA THR A 250 68.22 -5.01 -7.06
C THR A 250 67.36 -5.17 -8.31
N VAL A 251 67.04 -6.42 -8.68
CA VAL A 251 66.24 -6.71 -9.87
C VAL A 251 64.80 -6.27 -9.66
N ALA A 252 64.35 -5.28 -10.42
CA ALA A 252 63.00 -4.74 -10.40
C ALA A 252 62.19 -5.10 -11.65
N ARG A 253 62.85 -5.51 -12.74
CA ARG A 253 62.22 -5.89 -14.03
C ARG A 253 62.69 -7.29 -14.48
N ASN A 254 61.90 -7.94 -15.32
CA ASN A 254 62.26 -9.22 -15.96
C ASN A 254 63.33 -9.07 -17.04
N ASN A 255 63.63 -7.85 -17.47
CA ASN A 255 64.63 -7.56 -18.47
C ASN A 255 65.69 -6.60 -17.90
N VAL A 256 66.97 -6.99 -17.95
CA VAL A 256 68.10 -6.23 -17.44
C VAL A 256 69.14 -6.03 -18.53
N ALA A 257 69.53 -4.78 -18.79
CA ALA A 257 70.62 -4.42 -19.67
C ALA A 257 71.88 -4.16 -18.85
N TRP A 258 72.89 -5.03 -18.92
CA TRP A 258 74.12 -4.93 -18.15
C TRP A 258 75.32 -4.60 -19.04
N THR A 259 75.95 -3.44 -18.83
CA THR A 259 77.22 -3.10 -19.50
C THR A 259 78.41 -3.43 -18.62
N LEU A 260 79.32 -4.27 -19.11
CA LEU A 260 80.55 -4.63 -18.43
C LEU A 260 81.58 -3.50 -18.51
N THR A 261 82.26 -3.24 -17.39
CA THR A 261 83.36 -2.26 -17.32
C THR A 261 84.73 -2.91 -17.07
N ALA A 262 84.76 -4.22 -16.82
CA ALA A 262 85.95 -5.07 -16.70
C ALA A 262 85.53 -6.55 -16.84
N ASP A 263 86.50 -7.47 -16.89
CA ASP A 263 86.24 -8.92 -16.82
C ASP A 263 85.39 -9.25 -15.58
N SER A 264 84.37 -10.08 -15.77
CA SER A 264 83.35 -10.33 -14.75
C SER A 264 82.85 -11.78 -14.74
N ALA A 265 82.10 -12.09 -13.68
CA ALA A 265 81.34 -13.32 -13.56
C ALA A 265 79.85 -12.98 -13.48
N PHE A 266 79.03 -13.73 -14.24
CA PHE A 266 77.58 -13.72 -14.10
C PHE A 266 77.21 -14.44 -12.79
N SER A 267 77.30 -13.71 -11.68
CA SER A 267 77.05 -14.19 -10.33
C SER A 267 75.56 -14.39 -10.06
N GLU A 268 75.25 -15.15 -9.01
CA GLU A 268 73.87 -15.29 -8.59
C GLU A 268 73.29 -13.95 -8.12
N VAL A 269 72.14 -13.55 -8.67
CA VAL A 269 71.41 -12.33 -8.29
C VAL A 269 70.08 -12.69 -7.67
N ALA A 270 69.60 -11.91 -6.69
CA ALA A 270 68.28 -12.13 -6.10
C ALA A 270 67.18 -11.73 -7.09
N LEU A 271 66.29 -12.68 -7.42
CA LEU A 271 65.12 -12.43 -8.27
C LEU A 271 63.87 -12.42 -7.39
N PRO A 272 63.06 -11.35 -7.44
CA PRO A 272 61.97 -11.14 -6.48
C PRO A 272 60.80 -12.11 -6.64
N TYR A 273 60.62 -12.70 -7.83
CA TYR A 273 59.49 -13.57 -8.13
C TYR A 273 59.93 -14.78 -8.97
N ASP A 274 59.10 -15.82 -9.01
CA ASP A 274 59.27 -16.93 -9.94
C ASP A 274 58.89 -16.49 -11.37
N GLY A 275 59.63 -16.93 -12.37
CA GLY A 275 59.46 -16.55 -13.77
C GLY A 275 60.76 -16.52 -14.57
N THR A 276 60.68 -16.04 -15.81
CA THR A 276 61.83 -15.91 -16.72
C THR A 276 62.36 -14.48 -16.71
N TYR A 277 63.66 -14.35 -16.51
CA TYR A 277 64.41 -13.10 -16.55
C TYR A 277 65.42 -13.14 -17.70
N VAL A 278 65.53 -12.07 -18.47
CA VAL A 278 66.47 -11.92 -19.58
C VAL A 278 67.51 -10.86 -19.21
N PHE A 279 68.78 -11.24 -19.29
CA PHE A 279 69.91 -10.33 -19.13
C PHE A 279 70.53 -10.10 -20.51
N HIS A 280 70.48 -8.86 -20.97
CA HIS A 280 71.19 -8.36 -22.14
C HIS A 280 72.55 -7.83 -21.68
N VAL A 281 73.60 -8.64 -21.78
CA VAL A 281 74.94 -8.27 -21.34
C VAL A 281 75.74 -7.71 -22.50
N TYR A 282 76.26 -6.51 -22.36
CA TYR A 282 77.12 -5.84 -23.34
C TYR A 282 78.59 -6.00 -22.88
N PRO A 283 79.37 -6.92 -23.48
CA PRO A 283 80.68 -7.29 -22.94
C PRO A 283 81.75 -6.22 -23.16
N ALA A 284 81.62 -5.41 -24.23
CA ALA A 284 82.56 -4.36 -24.59
C ALA A 284 84.04 -4.82 -24.62
N GLY A 285 84.29 -6.07 -25.03
CA GLY A 285 85.61 -6.69 -25.07
C GLY A 285 86.07 -7.38 -23.78
N ASN A 286 85.28 -7.33 -22.70
CA ASN A 286 85.58 -7.98 -21.43
C ASN A 286 85.05 -9.42 -21.38
N ALA A 287 85.79 -10.31 -20.73
CA ALA A 287 85.39 -11.70 -20.54
C ALA A 287 84.26 -11.83 -19.50
N LEU A 288 83.29 -12.70 -19.78
CA LEU A 288 82.21 -13.05 -18.87
C LEU A 288 82.26 -14.55 -18.56
N THR A 289 82.30 -14.91 -17.29
CA THR A 289 82.25 -16.32 -16.84
C THR A 289 80.92 -16.62 -16.16
N LEU A 290 80.29 -17.76 -16.42
CA LEU A 290 79.04 -18.15 -15.76
C LEU A 290 79.33 -18.75 -14.37
N ALA A 291 78.68 -18.26 -13.33
CA ALA A 291 78.86 -18.80 -11.99
C ALA A 291 78.28 -20.22 -11.86
N ALA A 292 79.01 -21.12 -11.17
CA ALA A 292 78.58 -22.50 -10.91
C ALA A 292 77.31 -22.62 -10.04
N ALA A 293 76.83 -21.52 -9.49
CA ALA A 293 75.60 -21.46 -8.71
C ALA A 293 74.34 -21.64 -9.58
N TYR A 294 74.38 -21.25 -10.85
CA TYR A 294 73.29 -21.51 -11.79
C TYR A 294 73.33 -22.95 -12.28
N LYS A 295 72.15 -23.60 -12.31
CA LYS A 295 71.99 -24.83 -13.08
C LYS A 295 71.88 -24.47 -14.56
N THR A 296 72.35 -25.34 -15.46
CA THR A 296 72.24 -25.12 -16.91
C THR A 296 71.40 -26.23 -17.52
N ASP A 297 70.40 -25.87 -18.32
CA ASP A 297 69.59 -26.84 -19.05
C ASP A 297 70.21 -27.10 -20.43
N GLY A 298 71.25 -27.94 -20.49
CA GLY A 298 71.93 -28.33 -21.73
C GLY A 298 73.30 -27.68 -21.98
N ASN A 299 73.80 -27.82 -23.23
CA ASN A 299 75.08 -27.26 -23.67
C ASN A 299 74.89 -25.80 -24.06
N LEU A 300 75.19 -24.88 -23.14
CA LEU A 300 75.25 -23.45 -23.43
C LEU A 300 76.57 -23.11 -24.14
N PRO A 301 76.57 -22.22 -25.15
CA PRO A 301 77.81 -21.70 -25.72
C PRO A 301 78.56 -20.87 -24.67
N ASP A 302 79.89 -20.77 -24.83
CA ASP A 302 80.69 -19.90 -23.98
C ASP A 302 80.40 -18.42 -24.29
N PRO A 303 80.31 -17.54 -23.28
CA PRO A 303 80.13 -16.10 -23.50
C PRO A 303 81.29 -15.52 -24.33
N ASP A 304 80.97 -14.90 -25.47
CA ASP A 304 81.98 -14.32 -26.38
C ASP A 304 82.23 -12.84 -26.05
N PRO A 305 83.45 -12.46 -25.60
CA PRO A 305 83.77 -11.05 -25.31
C PRO A 305 83.68 -10.13 -26.54
N ALA A 306 83.71 -10.67 -27.76
CA ALA A 306 83.57 -9.92 -29.01
C ALA A 306 82.11 -9.75 -29.47
N ALA A 307 81.14 -10.38 -28.81
CA ALA A 307 79.72 -10.23 -29.14
C ALA A 307 79.24 -8.78 -28.95
N GLY A 308 78.32 -8.33 -29.80
CA GLY A 308 77.63 -7.05 -29.59
C GLY A 308 76.74 -7.09 -28.35
N GLU A 309 76.16 -8.26 -28.08
CA GLU A 309 75.28 -8.51 -26.95
C GLU A 309 75.28 -10.00 -26.60
N ILE A 310 75.34 -10.35 -25.32
CA ILE A 310 75.18 -11.72 -24.81
C ILE A 310 73.84 -11.80 -24.09
N ARG A 311 72.89 -12.55 -24.64
CA ARG A 311 71.55 -12.76 -24.07
C ARG A 311 71.54 -13.98 -23.18
N ILE A 312 71.28 -13.80 -21.90
CA ILE A 312 71.19 -14.88 -20.92
C ILE A 312 69.76 -14.93 -20.38
N ALA A 313 69.06 -16.04 -20.59
CA ALA A 313 67.73 -16.27 -20.02
C ALA A 313 67.85 -17.15 -18.78
N VAL A 314 67.37 -16.62 -17.64
CA VAL A 314 67.37 -17.27 -16.34
C VAL A 314 65.93 -17.53 -15.92
N GLU A 315 65.58 -18.78 -15.63
CA GLU A 315 64.31 -19.15 -15.04
C GLU A 315 64.45 -19.36 -13.53
N GLN A 316 63.57 -18.74 -12.74
CA GLN A 316 63.43 -19.02 -11.32
C GLN A 316 62.10 -19.73 -11.04
N TYR A 317 62.17 -20.89 -10.36
CA TYR A 317 60.99 -21.59 -9.86
C TYR A 317 61.30 -22.25 -8.52
N ASN A 318 60.48 -21.99 -7.49
CA ASN A 318 60.69 -22.52 -6.13
C ASN A 318 62.12 -22.26 -5.61
N SER A 319 62.62 -21.03 -5.80
CA SER A 319 63.96 -20.60 -5.40
C SER A 319 65.14 -21.31 -6.09
N ARG A 320 64.88 -22.12 -7.13
CA ARG A 320 65.93 -22.68 -8.01
C ARG A 320 66.11 -21.80 -9.23
N LYS A 321 67.35 -21.46 -9.56
CA LYS A 321 67.70 -20.65 -10.73
C LYS A 321 68.43 -21.48 -11.78
N THR A 322 67.90 -21.47 -12.99
CA THR A 322 68.44 -22.24 -14.12
C THR A 322 68.67 -21.30 -15.30
N ILE A 323 69.87 -21.31 -15.88
CA ILE A 323 70.10 -20.69 -17.19
C ILE A 323 69.57 -21.65 -18.24
N VAL A 324 68.49 -21.24 -18.91
CA VAL A 324 67.77 -22.03 -19.90
C VAL A 324 68.21 -21.71 -21.33
N ASN A 325 68.84 -20.55 -21.55
CA ASN A 325 69.36 -20.17 -22.87
C ASN A 325 70.50 -19.13 -22.74
N LEU A 326 71.50 -19.24 -23.62
CA LEU A 326 72.55 -18.23 -23.81
C LEU A 326 72.82 -18.06 -25.31
N GLN A 327 72.79 -16.81 -25.78
CA GLN A 327 73.07 -16.48 -27.18
C GLN A 327 74.06 -15.33 -27.27
N ASN A 328 75.16 -15.52 -28.01
CA ASN A 328 76.07 -14.45 -28.42
C ASN A 328 75.51 -13.83 -29.70
N MET A 329 75.07 -12.58 -29.62
CA MET A 329 74.53 -11.82 -30.75
C MET A 329 75.66 -11.04 -31.43
N GLU A 330 75.67 -11.04 -32.76
CA GLU A 330 76.59 -10.21 -33.54
C GLU A 330 76.30 -8.71 -33.32
N ALA A 331 77.36 -7.90 -33.41
CA ALA A 331 77.31 -6.44 -33.25
C ALA A 331 76.73 -5.71 -34.48
#